data_AF-A0A838R3Z8-F1
#
_entry.id   AF-A0A838R3Z8-F1
#
_cell.length_a   1.000
_cell.length_b   1.000
_cell.length_c   1.000
_cell.angle_alpha   90.00
_cell.angle_beta   90.00
_cell.angle_gamma   90.00
#
_symmetry.space_group_name_H-M   'P 1'
#
loop_
_entity.id
_entity.type
_entity.pdbx_description
1 polymer ?
#
loop_
_entity_poly.entity_id
_entity_poly.type
_entity_poly.pdbx_seq_one_letter_code
_entity_poly.pdbx_strand_id
1 'polypeptide(L)'
;MTPELRQHHRLLRYDIWANAEALRSLRQGDPPAQLLRWMGHIVGAEFIWLARLRQEPPTLPVWPELDLDDCAAHLDQLAVAWPRYLEGLAAEDLDGVGYRNSKGEFWTSSVTDILTHVVIHSGYHRGQIASGIRQAGGTPAYTDFIHAVRQGLTE
;
A
#
# COMPACT_ATOMS: atom_id res chain seq x y z
N MET A 1 -20.64 7.64 -7.34
CA MET A 1 -19.63 7.39 -6.29
C MET A 1 -20.01 8.16 -5.03
N THR A 2 -20.18 7.45 -3.92
CA THR A 2 -20.51 8.04 -2.61
C THR A 2 -19.36 8.93 -2.09
N PRO A 3 -19.60 9.87 -1.17
CA PRO A 3 -18.53 10.65 -0.53
C PRO A 3 -17.43 9.80 0.10
N GLU A 4 -17.80 8.66 0.69
CA GLU A 4 -16.91 7.72 1.35
C GLU A 4 -15.96 7.06 0.34
N LEU A 5 -16.50 6.55 -0.77
CA LEU A 5 -15.70 5.97 -1.85
C LEU A 5 -14.76 7.02 -2.48
N ARG A 6 -15.25 8.25 -2.67
CA ARG A 6 -14.41 9.36 -3.17
C ARG A 6 -13.21 9.61 -2.25
N GLN A 7 -13.41 9.56 -0.93
CA GLN A 7 -12.31 9.75 0.01
C GLN A 7 -11.29 8.60 -0.07
N HIS A 8 -11.74 7.34 -0.21
CA HIS A 8 -10.82 6.22 -0.39
C HIS A 8 -10.07 6.24 -1.72
N HIS A 9 -10.68 6.72 -2.80
CA HIS A 9 -9.95 7.00 -4.05
C HIS A 9 -8.77 7.94 -3.80
N ARG A 10 -8.99 9.07 -3.10
CA ARG A 10 -7.93 10.03 -2.79
C ARG A 10 -6.82 9.42 -1.94
N LEU A 11 -7.19 8.61 -0.94
CA LEU A 11 -6.24 7.97 -0.03
C LEU A 11 -5.40 6.90 -0.74
N LEU A 12 -5.99 6.05 -1.60
CA LEU A 12 -5.22 5.07 -2.35
C LEU A 12 -4.32 5.72 -3.41
N ARG A 13 -4.78 6.79 -4.08
CA ARG A 13 -3.92 7.55 -5.00
C ARG A 13 -2.71 8.13 -4.28
N TYR A 14 -2.93 8.69 -3.10
CA TYR A 14 -1.84 9.12 -2.22
C TYR A 14 -0.90 7.96 -1.89
N ASP A 15 -1.44 6.79 -1.51
CA ASP A 15 -0.63 5.66 -1.08
C ASP A 15 0.24 5.11 -2.22
N ILE A 16 -0.33 4.97 -3.43
CA ILE A 16 0.37 4.59 -4.66
C ILE A 16 1.56 5.54 -4.91
N TRP A 17 1.31 6.85 -4.91
CA TRP A 17 2.36 7.84 -5.09
C TRP A 17 3.42 7.74 -3.99
N ALA A 18 3.00 7.70 -2.71
CA ALA A 18 3.91 7.70 -1.57
C ALA A 18 4.79 6.43 -1.53
N ASN A 19 4.26 5.28 -1.93
CA ASN A 19 5.04 4.04 -2.06
C ASN A 19 6.07 4.14 -3.18
N ALA A 20 5.70 4.69 -4.34
CA ALA A 20 6.63 4.92 -5.45
C ALA A 20 7.75 5.91 -5.06
N GLU A 21 7.43 6.98 -4.32
CA GLU A 21 8.42 7.91 -3.79
C GLU A 21 9.38 7.22 -2.81
N ALA A 22 8.85 6.42 -1.88
CA ALA A 22 9.67 5.69 -0.92
C ALA A 22 10.63 4.72 -1.62
N LEU A 23 10.15 3.96 -2.62
CA LEU A 23 11.01 3.08 -3.43
C LEU A 23 12.08 3.88 -4.18
N ARG A 24 11.73 5.04 -4.74
CA ARG A 24 12.71 5.89 -5.43
C ARG A 24 13.79 6.40 -4.49
N SER A 25 13.44 6.75 -3.25
CA SER A 25 14.43 7.17 -2.25
C SER A 25 15.38 6.03 -1.86
N LEU A 26 14.93 4.76 -1.90
CA LEU A 26 15.80 3.60 -1.72
C LEU A 26 16.78 3.45 -2.90
N ARG A 27 16.32 3.64 -4.14
CA ARG A 27 17.16 3.55 -5.35
C ARG A 27 18.27 4.59 -5.45
N GLN A 28 18.19 5.70 -4.71
CA GLN A 28 19.19 6.77 -4.74
C GLN A 28 20.47 6.43 -3.97
N GLY A 29 20.48 5.36 -3.18
CA GLY A 29 21.64 4.91 -2.42
C GLY A 29 21.83 3.40 -2.51
N ASP A 30 22.61 2.87 -1.59
CA ASP A 30 22.75 1.43 -1.35
C ASP A 30 22.00 1.10 -0.05
N PRO A 31 20.68 0.83 -0.12
CA PRO A 31 19.88 0.70 1.08
C PRO A 31 20.23 -0.60 1.82
N PRO A 32 20.37 -0.57 3.16
CA PRO A 32 20.49 -1.79 3.95
C PRO A 32 19.37 -2.78 3.61
N ALA A 33 19.68 -4.08 3.55
CA ALA A 33 18.71 -5.13 3.19
C ALA A 33 17.40 -5.08 3.99
N GLN A 34 17.47 -4.62 5.24
CA GLN A 34 16.28 -4.45 6.10
C GLN A 34 15.29 -3.41 5.54
N LEU A 35 15.75 -2.35 4.87
CA LEU A 35 14.87 -1.33 4.28
C LEU A 35 14.17 -1.88 3.04
N LEU A 36 14.87 -2.68 2.24
CA LEU A 36 14.27 -3.39 1.12
C LEU A 36 13.22 -4.41 1.61
N ARG A 37 13.51 -5.11 2.72
CA ARG A 37 12.53 -6.00 3.36
C ARG A 37 11.25 -5.28 3.79
N TRP A 38 11.35 -4.03 4.27
CA TRP A 38 10.17 -3.22 4.59
C TRP A 38 9.39 -2.80 3.33
N MET A 39 10.09 -2.48 2.23
CA MET A 39 9.43 -2.18 0.95
C MET A 39 8.70 -3.41 0.41
N GLY A 40 9.35 -4.57 0.42
CA GLY A 40 8.72 -5.84 0.03
C GLY A 40 7.53 -6.19 0.93
N HIS A 41 7.58 -5.86 2.22
CA HIS A 41 6.45 -6.05 3.12
C HIS A 41 5.24 -5.17 2.79
N ILE A 42 5.45 -3.91 2.41
CA ILE A 42 4.37 -3.02 1.92
C ILE A 42 3.70 -3.68 0.71
N VAL A 43 4.49 -4.09 -0.28
CA VAL A 43 3.98 -4.78 -1.48
C VAL A 43 3.19 -6.04 -1.13
N GLY A 44 3.77 -6.94 -0.33
CA GLY A 44 3.12 -8.19 0.06
C GLY A 44 1.83 -7.97 0.86
N ALA A 45 1.83 -7.00 1.78
CA ALA A 45 0.64 -6.66 2.57
C ALA A 45 -0.50 -6.14 1.69
N GLU A 46 -0.22 -5.27 0.71
CA GLU A 46 -1.22 -4.74 -0.21
C GLU A 46 -1.83 -5.84 -1.09
N PHE A 47 -1.00 -6.71 -1.67
CA PHE A 47 -1.51 -7.84 -2.45
C PHE A 47 -2.38 -8.79 -1.62
N ILE A 48 -2.00 -9.06 -0.37
CA ILE A 48 -2.79 -9.90 0.53
C ILE A 48 -4.15 -9.27 0.85
N TRP A 49 -4.18 -7.98 1.16
CA TRP A 49 -5.43 -7.30 1.46
C TRP A 49 -6.32 -7.19 0.23
N LEU A 50 -5.76 -6.89 -0.94
CA LEU A 50 -6.50 -6.88 -2.19
C LEU A 50 -7.08 -8.27 -2.52
N ALA A 51 -6.32 -9.35 -2.33
CA ALA A 51 -6.80 -10.71 -2.54
C ALA A 51 -7.94 -11.06 -1.58
N ARG A 52 -7.85 -10.67 -0.29
CA ARG A 52 -8.94 -10.86 0.68
C ARG A 52 -10.21 -10.12 0.27
N LEU A 53 -10.08 -8.87 -0.16
CA LEU A 53 -11.18 -8.07 -0.68
C LEU A 53 -11.84 -8.71 -1.91
N ARG A 54 -11.05 -9.31 -2.80
CA ARG A 54 -11.53 -10.04 -3.98
C ARG A 54 -11.98 -11.49 -3.70
N GLN A 55 -11.81 -11.97 -2.47
CA GLN A 55 -12.02 -13.37 -2.10
C GLN A 55 -11.20 -14.36 -2.94
N GLU A 56 -9.98 -13.95 -3.31
CA GLU A 56 -9.02 -14.71 -4.10
C GLU A 56 -7.86 -15.20 -3.21
N PRO A 57 -7.16 -16.27 -3.60
CA PRO A 57 -5.93 -16.66 -2.92
C PRO A 57 -4.85 -15.59 -3.12
N PRO A 58 -4.06 -15.26 -2.09
CA PRO A 58 -2.98 -14.28 -2.22
C PRO A 58 -1.88 -14.81 -3.16
N THR A 59 -1.36 -13.93 -4.00
CA THR A 59 -0.28 -14.24 -4.96
C THR A 59 1.12 -14.07 -4.35
N LEU A 60 1.23 -13.31 -3.25
CA LEU A 60 2.47 -13.09 -2.52
C LEU A 60 2.31 -13.42 -1.04
N PRO A 61 3.37 -13.89 -0.35
CA PRO A 61 3.40 -13.98 1.10
C PRO A 61 3.45 -12.58 1.73
N VAL A 62 3.24 -12.51 3.06
CA VAL A 62 3.29 -11.24 3.82
C VAL A 62 4.66 -10.58 3.74
N TRP A 63 5.71 -11.40 3.66
CA TRP A 63 7.11 -10.99 3.60
C TRP A 63 7.77 -11.64 2.40
N PRO A 64 7.50 -11.13 1.19
CA PRO A 64 8.16 -11.64 -0.01
C PRO A 64 9.62 -11.20 -0.01
N GLU A 65 10.49 -12.05 -0.58
CA GLU A 65 11.86 -11.69 -0.90
C GLU A 65 11.85 -11.05 -2.29
N LEU A 66 11.96 -9.71 -2.34
CA LEU A 66 11.89 -8.91 -3.56
C LEU A 66 13.11 -8.00 -3.63
N ASP A 67 13.66 -7.83 -4.82
CA ASP A 67 14.63 -6.77 -5.07
C ASP A 67 13.93 -5.42 -5.41
N LEU A 68 14.73 -4.40 -5.75
CA LEU A 68 14.20 -3.06 -6.07
C LEU A 68 13.39 -3.02 -7.38
N ASP A 69 13.69 -3.90 -8.35
CA ASP A 69 13.01 -3.99 -9.63
C ASP A 69 11.72 -4.80 -9.50
N ASP A 70 11.74 -5.88 -8.72
CA ASP A 70 10.54 -6.62 -8.32
C ASP A 70 9.55 -5.71 -7.58
N CYS A 71 10.04 -4.93 -6.61
CA CYS A 71 9.20 -3.97 -5.88
C CYS A 71 8.58 -2.94 -6.84
N ALA A 72 9.33 -2.43 -7.82
CA ALA A 72 8.81 -1.48 -8.80
C ALA A 72 7.70 -2.10 -9.65
N ALA A 73 7.96 -3.28 -10.23
CA ALA A 73 7.00 -3.98 -11.07
C ALA A 73 5.69 -4.31 -10.31
N HIS A 74 5.80 -4.68 -9.04
CA HIS A 74 4.65 -4.97 -8.20
C HIS A 74 3.88 -3.70 -7.78
N LEU A 75 4.56 -2.59 -7.49
CA LEU A 75 3.89 -1.31 -7.24
C LEU A 75 3.13 -0.81 -8.49
N ASP A 76 3.68 -1.00 -9.68
CA ASP A 76 2.99 -0.67 -10.93
C ASP A 76 1.71 -1.52 -11.13
N GLN A 77 1.77 -2.81 -10.76
CA GLN A 77 0.57 -3.66 -10.77
C GLN A 77 -0.49 -3.19 -9.77
N LEU A 78 -0.09 -2.85 -8.54
CA LEU A 78 -0.99 -2.32 -7.51
C LEU A 78 -1.60 -0.97 -7.91
N ALA A 79 -0.83 -0.11 -8.58
CA ALA A 79 -1.28 1.17 -9.11
C ALA A 79 -2.44 1.04 -10.11
N VAL A 80 -2.54 -0.09 -10.81
CA VAL A 80 -3.67 -0.41 -11.69
C VAL A 80 -4.77 -1.18 -10.95
N ALA A 81 -4.39 -2.10 -10.07
CA ALA A 81 -5.31 -3.03 -9.45
C ALA A 81 -6.24 -2.38 -8.40
N TRP A 82 -5.74 -1.39 -7.66
CA TRP A 82 -6.51 -0.65 -6.66
C TRP A 82 -7.61 0.24 -7.27
N PRO A 83 -7.32 1.13 -8.25
CA PRO A 83 -8.35 1.90 -8.91
C PRO A 83 -9.44 1.00 -9.54
N ARG A 84 -9.03 -0.07 -10.23
CA ARG A 84 -9.97 -1.02 -10.84
C ARG A 84 -10.87 -1.69 -9.79
N TYR A 85 -10.33 -2.01 -8.61
CA TYR A 85 -11.13 -2.57 -7.52
C TYR A 85 -12.17 -1.54 -7.03
N LEU A 86 -11.75 -0.30 -6.77
CA LEU A 86 -12.68 0.74 -6.30
C LEU A 86 -13.76 1.10 -7.32
N GLU A 87 -13.43 1.15 -8.61
CA GLU A 87 -14.39 1.40 -9.70
C GLU A 87 -15.50 0.34 -9.78
N GLY A 88 -15.20 -0.87 -9.33
CA GLY A 88 -16.15 -1.99 -9.29
C GLY A 88 -17.07 -2.00 -8.07
N LEU A 89 -16.85 -1.15 -7.06
CA LEU A 89 -17.64 -1.15 -5.82
C LEU A 89 -18.94 -0.36 -5.96
N ALA A 90 -20.05 -0.99 -5.57
CA ALA A 90 -21.30 -0.33 -5.26
C ALA A 90 -21.41 -0.02 -3.75
N ALA A 91 -22.43 0.74 -3.36
CA ALA A 91 -22.60 1.14 -1.95
C ALA A 91 -22.89 -0.09 -1.07
N GLU A 92 -23.56 -1.09 -1.63
CA GLU A 92 -23.97 -2.32 -0.95
C GLU A 92 -22.78 -3.26 -0.69
N ASP A 93 -21.67 -3.10 -1.42
CA ASP A 93 -20.47 -3.93 -1.27
C ASP A 93 -19.63 -3.54 -0.03
N LEU A 94 -20.01 -2.47 0.68
CA LEU A 94 -19.22 -1.92 1.80
C LEU A 94 -19.46 -2.63 3.14
N ASP A 95 -20.57 -3.37 3.27
CA ASP A 95 -21.06 -3.93 4.55
C ASP A 95 -20.19 -5.07 5.13
N GLY A 96 -19.25 -5.60 4.34
CA GLY A 96 -18.09 -6.32 4.86
C GLY A 96 -17.70 -7.61 4.13
N VAL A 97 -16.42 -7.96 4.26
CA VAL A 97 -15.81 -9.14 3.64
C VAL A 97 -15.33 -10.12 4.70
N GLY A 98 -15.68 -11.39 4.52
CA GLY A 98 -15.15 -12.50 5.32
C GLY A 98 -13.81 -12.97 4.77
N TYR A 99 -12.80 -13.13 5.63
CA TYR A 99 -11.47 -13.60 5.25
C TYR A 99 -10.79 -14.40 6.35
N ARG A 100 -9.70 -15.10 6.00
CA ARG A 100 -8.76 -15.68 6.97
C ARG A 100 -7.51 -14.82 7.09
N ASN A 101 -7.11 -14.53 8.32
CA ASN A 101 -5.86 -13.84 8.57
C ASN A 101 -4.67 -14.78 8.36
N SER A 102 -3.44 -14.26 8.48
CA SER A 102 -2.22 -15.04 8.26
C SER A 102 -1.98 -16.14 9.30
N LYS A 103 -2.78 -16.20 10.37
CA LYS A 103 -2.80 -17.31 11.36
C LYS A 103 -3.88 -18.35 11.06
N GLY A 104 -4.65 -18.18 9.98
CA GLY A 104 -5.77 -19.05 9.60
C GLY A 104 -7.07 -18.76 10.34
N GLU A 105 -7.13 -17.74 11.21
CA GLU A 105 -8.33 -17.36 11.96
C GLU A 105 -9.32 -16.64 11.04
N PHE A 106 -10.61 -16.93 11.19
CA PHE A 106 -11.68 -16.30 10.40
C PHE A 106 -12.12 -14.97 11.02
N TRP A 107 -12.27 -13.96 10.19
CA TRP A 107 -12.69 -12.61 10.56
C TRP A 107 -13.60 -12.01 9.49
N THR A 108 -14.40 -11.02 9.87
CA THR A 108 -15.15 -10.16 8.95
C THR A 108 -14.77 -8.71 9.23
N SER A 109 -14.61 -7.89 8.20
CA SER A 109 -14.35 -6.45 8.34
C SER A 109 -15.00 -5.67 7.20
N SER A 110 -15.34 -4.39 7.44
CA SER A 110 -15.87 -3.54 6.38
C SER A 110 -14.80 -3.31 5.30
N VAL A 111 -15.24 -3.11 4.05
CA VAL A 111 -14.31 -2.80 2.95
C VAL A 111 -13.58 -1.49 3.23
N THR A 112 -14.28 -0.48 3.76
CA THR A 112 -13.72 0.84 4.07
C THR A 112 -12.66 0.79 5.17
N ASP A 113 -12.82 -0.08 6.19
CA ASP A 113 -11.81 -0.26 7.23
C ASP A 113 -10.55 -0.92 6.66
N ILE A 114 -10.70 -1.91 5.77
CA ILE A 114 -9.57 -2.55 5.11
C ILE A 114 -8.81 -1.55 4.23
N LEU A 115 -9.52 -0.75 3.42
CA LEU A 115 -8.91 0.29 2.59
C LEU A 115 -8.15 1.32 3.44
N THR A 116 -8.74 1.73 4.56
CA THR A 116 -8.08 2.64 5.52
C THR A 116 -6.84 1.99 6.14
N HIS A 117 -6.97 0.73 6.55
CA HIS A 117 -5.88 -0.04 7.14
C HIS A 117 -4.69 -0.16 6.19
N VAL A 118 -4.91 -0.46 4.91
CA VAL A 118 -3.86 -0.55 3.89
C VAL A 118 -3.03 0.74 3.85
N VAL A 119 -3.68 1.90 3.71
CA VAL A 119 -2.98 3.19 3.62
C VAL A 119 -2.21 3.53 4.90
N ILE A 120 -2.79 3.25 6.07
CA ILE A 120 -2.12 3.47 7.36
C ILE A 120 -0.93 2.53 7.52
N HIS A 121 -1.08 1.26 7.15
CA HIS A 121 -0.06 0.23 7.28
C HIS A 121 1.14 0.52 6.37
N SER A 122 0.89 0.89 5.11
CA SER A 122 1.94 1.35 4.20
C SER A 122 2.66 2.58 4.76
N GLY A 123 1.92 3.57 5.29
CA GLY A 123 2.49 4.74 5.98
C GLY A 123 3.39 4.41 7.17
N TYR A 124 2.98 3.44 8.01
CA TYR A 124 3.76 2.97 9.16
C TYR A 124 5.14 2.44 8.73
N HIS A 125 5.17 1.58 7.70
CA HIS A 125 6.43 1.02 7.18
C HIS A 125 7.25 2.03 6.37
N ARG A 126 6.60 2.94 5.64
CA ARG A 126 7.30 4.07 4.99
C ARG A 126 8.04 4.93 6.01
N GLY A 127 7.50 5.11 7.22
CA GLY A 127 8.20 5.79 8.31
C GLY A 127 9.47 5.07 8.76
N GLN A 128 9.47 3.74 8.82
CA GLN A 128 10.65 2.93 9.13
C GLN A 128 11.71 3.04 8.02
N ILE A 129 11.27 2.99 6.75
CA ILE A 129 12.15 3.20 5.59
C ILE A 129 12.77 4.59 5.65
N ALA A 130 11.97 5.64 5.88
CA ALA A 130 12.45 7.01 5.92
C ALA A 130 13.49 7.23 7.03
N SER A 131 13.24 6.68 8.22
CA SER A 131 14.18 6.70 9.34
C SER A 131 15.48 5.98 9.00
N GLY A 132 15.39 4.79 8.40
CA GLY A 132 16.54 4.00 7.99
C GLY A 132 17.41 4.68 6.92
N ILE A 133 16.79 5.27 5.90
CA ILE A 133 17.50 6.04 4.87
C ILE A 133 18.26 7.21 5.51
N ARG A 134 17.62 7.93 6.44
CA ARG A 134 18.27 9.05 7.14
C ARG A 134 19.48 8.59 7.96
N GLN A 135 19.37 7.46 8.66
CA GLN A 135 20.48 6.88 9.43
C GLN A 135 21.66 6.45 8.56
N ALA A 136 21.38 6.00 7.33
CA ALA A 136 22.40 5.69 6.33
C ALA A 136 22.98 6.94 5.63
N GLY A 137 22.61 8.16 6.04
CA GLY A 137 23.08 9.42 5.45
C GLY A 137 22.36 9.82 4.15
N GLY A 138 21.33 9.08 3.75
CA GLY A 138 20.51 9.39 2.58
C GLY A 138 19.41 10.42 2.85
N THR A 139 18.69 10.79 1.78
CA THR A 139 17.51 11.66 1.85
C THR A 139 16.24 10.84 1.66
N PRO A 140 15.41 10.65 2.69
CA PRO A 140 14.16 9.92 2.54
C PRO A 140 13.13 10.71 1.75
N ALA A 141 12.20 10.01 1.10
CA ALA A 141 11.06 10.61 0.43
C ALA A 141 10.20 11.44 1.40
N TYR A 142 9.70 12.59 0.92
CA TYR A 142 8.73 13.40 1.64
C TYR A 142 7.31 13.00 1.22
N THR A 143 6.65 12.21 2.06
CA THR A 143 5.40 11.51 1.72
C THR A 143 4.20 12.02 2.53
N ASP A 144 4.18 13.29 2.92
CA ASP A 144 3.04 13.85 3.65
C ASP A 144 1.79 13.93 2.76
N PHE A 145 0.62 13.54 3.30
CA PHE A 145 -0.64 13.61 2.55
C PHE A 145 -0.97 15.04 2.08
N ILE A 146 -0.75 16.06 2.93
CA ILE A 146 -1.03 17.45 2.55
C ILE A 146 -0.10 17.94 1.44
N HIS A 147 1.12 17.41 1.37
CA HIS A 147 2.03 17.69 0.26
C HIS A 147 1.45 17.12 -1.03
N ALA A 148 1.04 15.84 -1.03
CA ALA A 148 0.41 15.21 -2.18
C ALA A 148 -0.83 15.98 -2.68
N VAL A 149 -1.70 16.42 -1.76
CA VAL A 149 -2.88 17.23 -2.09
C VAL A 149 -2.49 18.55 -2.76
N ARG A 150 -1.50 19.28 -2.22
CA ARG A 150 -1.03 20.55 -2.79
C ARG A 150 -0.37 20.39 -4.16
N GLN A 151 0.13 19.19 -4.47
CA GLN A 151 0.72 18.87 -5.77
C GLN A 151 -0.31 18.29 -6.77
N GLY A 152 -1.60 18.16 -6.38
CA GLY A 152 -2.63 17.57 -7.25
C GLY A 152 -2.50 16.05 -7.46
N LEU A 153 -1.72 15.36 -6.62
CA LEU A 153 -1.41 13.93 -6.79
C LEU A 153 -2.53 13.00 -6.29
N THR A 154 -3.51 13.55 -5.57
CA THR A 154 -4.62 12.81 -4.98
C THR A 154 -5.94 12.93 -5.76
N GLU A 155 -5.94 13.67 -6.88
CA GLU A 155 -7.12 13.95 -7.72
C GLU A 155 -7.25 12.95 -8.86
#